data_AF-B3T1E5-F1
#
_entry.id   AF-B3T1E5-F1
#
_cell.length_a   1.000
_cell.length_b   1.000
_cell.length_c   1.000
_cell.angle_alpha   90.00
_cell.angle_beta   90.00
_cell.angle_gamma   90.00
#
_symmetry.space_group_name_H-M   'P 1'
#
loop_
_entity.id
_entity.type
_entity.pdbx_description
1 polymer ?
#
loop_
_entity_poly.entity_id
_entity_poly.type
_entity_poly.pdbx_seq_one_letter_code
_entity_poly.pdbx_strand_id
1 'polypeptide(L)'
;PTSTCRSRRRPADYYGGHRPGDNLFGESLVAVDLETGERVWHFQLVHHPIWGFDNASAPILANITVDGREIKAVALPSKQAFLYVFDRVTGEPVWPIEERGVPAGGMFPASGTLPTQPFPTKPPAYDKQGSSIDDLIDFTPELRAEAEAIVSRYKLGPIFTPPVLSRADGPIATLGLGAGSGGTNWPGGAYDPATQIVYVPSRTAFYSWELIPSPGPDVSDMRYVKGTPMYGVGHGGLRALNVRGLSLSKPPYGRLSAIDLNRGEILWQTPHGATPDRVQRHPALAGLDIPRTGEPCAGLVGPLVTRTLVIMGECSYHALPGGQRGAMLRAYDKATGADVGAVYMPAPQSGSPMTYMLDGRQYIVLAISGGAYSGEYVAFALPS
;
A
#
# COMPACT_ATOMS: atom_id res chain seq x y z
N PRO A 1 26.05 0.87 35.46
CA PRO A 1 25.24 1.95 34.83
C PRO A 1 25.23 1.79 33.31
N THR A 2 24.49 0.81 32.82
CA THR A 2 24.24 0.60 31.39
C THR A 2 23.10 1.53 30.98
N SER A 3 23.44 2.63 30.30
CA SER A 3 22.47 3.50 29.65
C SER A 3 21.81 2.73 28.51
N THR A 4 20.70 2.07 28.80
CA THR A 4 19.73 1.70 27.77
C THR A 4 19.34 3.00 27.05
N CYS A 5 19.74 3.13 25.79
CA CYS A 5 19.24 4.15 24.90
C CYS A 5 17.72 3.96 24.77
N ARG A 6 16.97 4.61 25.66
CA ARG A 6 15.52 4.73 25.55
C ARG A 6 15.28 5.76 24.45
N SER A 7 15.20 5.32 23.19
CA SER A 7 14.53 6.10 22.14
C SER A 7 13.02 6.11 22.43
N ARG A 8 12.62 6.78 23.53
CA ARG A 8 11.21 6.99 23.89
C ARG A 8 10.57 8.12 23.11
N ARG A 9 11.36 8.91 22.36
CA ARG A 9 10.84 9.96 21.49
C ARG A 9 10.34 9.31 20.20
N ARG A 10 9.03 9.29 20.03
CA ARG A 10 8.43 8.87 18.75
C ARG A 10 8.75 9.94 17.69
N PRO A 11 9.31 9.57 16.54
CA PRO A 11 9.39 10.46 15.39
C PRO A 11 8.00 11.01 15.04
N ALA A 12 7.92 12.26 14.63
CA ALA A 12 6.66 12.88 14.22
C ALA A 12 6.50 12.80 12.70
N ASP A 13 6.13 11.62 12.23
CA ASP A 13 5.96 11.32 10.80
C ASP A 13 4.90 12.23 10.13
N TYR A 14 3.96 12.77 10.91
CA TYR A 14 2.78 13.47 10.41
C TYR A 14 2.73 14.97 10.73
N TYR A 15 3.64 15.49 11.55
CA TYR A 15 3.70 16.93 11.85
C TYR A 15 4.89 17.59 11.14
N GLY A 16 4.58 18.49 10.20
CA GLY A 16 5.55 19.18 9.35
C GLY A 16 6.07 20.52 9.88
N GLY A 17 5.40 21.12 10.88
CA GLY A 17 5.65 22.52 11.26
C GLY A 17 7.02 22.82 11.87
N HIS A 18 7.77 21.82 12.35
CA HIS A 18 9.15 21.99 12.83
C HIS A 18 10.22 21.76 11.76
N ARG A 19 9.81 21.42 10.53
CA ARG A 19 10.71 20.98 9.46
C ARG A 19 10.33 21.66 8.13
N PRO A 20 10.49 23.00 8.04
CA PRO A 20 10.10 23.74 6.85
C PRO A 20 10.90 23.35 5.60
N GLY A 21 10.35 23.68 4.43
CA GLY A 21 10.91 23.31 3.12
C GLY A 21 10.53 21.90 2.68
N ASP A 22 11.05 21.49 1.52
CA ASP A 22 10.67 20.21 0.87
C ASP A 22 11.18 18.97 1.62
N ASN A 23 12.08 19.16 2.59
CA ASN A 23 12.73 18.09 3.35
C ASN A 23 13.49 17.08 2.47
N LEU A 24 14.10 17.56 1.38
CA LEU A 24 14.95 16.72 0.53
C LEU A 24 16.09 16.09 1.36
N PHE A 25 16.36 14.78 1.30
CA PHE A 25 15.89 13.74 0.36
C PHE A 25 14.77 12.82 0.90
N GLY A 26 13.88 13.33 1.75
CA GLY A 26 12.70 12.58 2.19
C GLY A 26 11.83 12.15 1.01
N GLU A 27 11.32 10.93 1.05
CA GLU A 27 10.49 10.32 -0.02
C GLU A 27 11.07 10.47 -1.43
N SER A 28 12.38 10.29 -1.55
CA SER A 28 13.08 10.39 -2.83
C SER A 28 13.56 9.03 -3.33
N LEU A 29 13.59 8.87 -4.65
CA LEU A 29 14.40 7.87 -5.33
C LEU A 29 15.76 8.50 -5.62
N VAL A 30 16.85 7.85 -5.19
CA VAL A 30 18.21 8.38 -5.33
C VAL A 30 19.08 7.35 -6.03
N ALA A 31 19.81 7.78 -7.06
CA ALA A 31 20.87 7.01 -7.68
C ALA A 31 22.23 7.56 -7.27
N VAL A 32 23.11 6.66 -6.83
CA VAL A 32 24.47 6.97 -6.40
C VAL A 32 25.45 6.10 -7.15
N ASP A 33 26.68 6.60 -7.31
CA ASP A 33 27.80 5.80 -7.72
C ASP A 33 28.15 4.78 -6.63
N LEU A 34 28.40 3.53 -7.02
CA LEU A 34 28.61 2.44 -6.07
C LEU A 34 29.98 2.52 -5.37
N GLU A 35 31.01 3.06 -6.03
CA GLU A 35 32.37 3.13 -5.51
C GLU A 35 32.57 4.39 -4.66
N THR A 36 32.04 5.53 -5.10
CA THR A 36 32.26 6.83 -4.44
C THR A 36 31.11 7.25 -3.52
N GLY A 37 29.91 6.72 -3.74
CA GLY A 37 28.70 7.18 -3.06
C GLY A 37 28.19 8.55 -3.54
N GLU A 38 28.80 9.13 -4.58
CA GLU A 38 28.36 10.41 -5.13
C GLU A 38 26.99 10.27 -5.80
N ARG A 39 26.10 11.24 -5.55
CA ARG A 39 24.77 11.26 -6.15
C ARG A 39 24.87 11.54 -7.65
N VAL A 40 24.36 10.62 -8.45
CA VAL A 40 24.22 10.76 -9.91
C VAL A 40 22.97 11.57 -10.22
N TRP A 41 21.81 11.11 -9.75
CA TRP A 41 20.53 11.81 -9.90
C TRP A 41 19.59 11.45 -8.75
N HIS A 42 18.51 12.21 -8.61
CA HIS A 42 17.42 11.87 -7.69
C HIS A 42 16.10 12.45 -8.21
N PHE A 43 15.00 11.90 -7.72
CA PHE A 43 13.67 12.47 -7.87
C PHE A 43 12.94 12.40 -6.53
N GLN A 44 12.34 13.50 -6.08
CA GLN A 44 11.54 13.53 -4.86
C GLN A 44 10.07 13.26 -5.19
N LEU A 45 9.50 12.17 -4.67
CA LEU A 45 8.14 11.74 -4.98
C LEU A 45 7.08 12.50 -4.16
N VAL A 46 7.46 12.98 -2.97
CA VAL A 46 6.60 13.74 -2.07
C VAL A 46 7.38 14.92 -1.49
N HIS A 47 6.92 16.13 -1.79
CA HIS A 47 7.45 17.34 -1.18
C HIS A 47 6.89 17.49 0.24
N HIS A 48 7.75 17.84 1.20
CA HIS A 48 7.36 18.05 2.59
C HIS A 48 6.50 16.91 3.17
N PRO A 49 7.03 15.68 3.26
CA PRO A 49 6.23 14.48 3.52
C PRO A 49 5.62 14.50 4.93
N ILE A 50 4.29 14.49 5.04
CA ILE A 50 3.53 14.48 6.32
C ILE A 50 2.49 13.35 6.40
N TRP A 51 2.57 12.37 5.50
CA TRP A 51 1.54 11.34 5.32
C TRP A 51 2.02 9.91 5.57
N GLY A 52 3.32 9.69 5.76
CA GLY A 52 3.90 8.35 5.84
C GLY A 52 3.80 7.60 4.51
N PHE A 53 4.27 8.25 3.43
CA PHE A 53 4.30 7.69 2.09
C PHE A 53 5.67 7.11 1.78
N ASP A 54 6.24 6.38 2.74
CA ASP A 54 7.57 5.80 2.62
C ASP A 54 7.71 4.95 1.36
N ASN A 55 8.81 5.18 0.65
CA ASN A 55 9.28 4.34 -0.46
C ASN A 55 9.78 2.99 0.08
N ALA A 56 8.84 2.14 0.51
CA ALA A 56 9.14 0.91 1.25
C ALA A 56 9.67 -0.24 0.37
N SER A 57 9.28 -0.29 -0.90
CA SER A 57 9.69 -1.35 -1.82
C SER A 57 10.99 -1.04 -2.54
N ALA A 58 11.75 -2.09 -2.85
CA ALA A 58 12.86 -1.99 -3.79
C ALA A 58 12.38 -1.53 -5.18
N PRO A 59 13.09 -0.58 -5.83
CA PRO A 59 12.82 -0.23 -7.22
C PRO A 59 13.09 -1.42 -8.16
N ILE A 60 12.25 -1.56 -9.18
CA ILE A 60 12.33 -2.61 -10.19
C ILE A 60 13.18 -2.11 -11.35
N LEU A 61 14.30 -2.76 -11.64
CA LEU A 61 15.08 -2.47 -12.85
C LEU A 61 14.47 -3.21 -14.04
N ALA A 62 14.09 -2.46 -15.07
CA ALA A 62 13.40 -3.00 -16.25
C ALA A 62 14.07 -2.50 -17.54
N ASN A 63 14.03 -3.31 -18.59
CA ASN A 63 14.40 -2.86 -19.94
C ASN A 63 13.12 -2.88 -20.79
N ILE A 64 12.67 -1.69 -21.20
CA ILE A 64 11.36 -1.48 -21.80
C ILE A 64 11.51 -0.81 -23.16
N THR A 65 10.45 -0.84 -23.98
CA THR A 65 10.43 -0.19 -25.29
C THR A 65 9.24 0.75 -25.37
N VAL A 66 9.48 2.06 -25.36
CA VAL A 66 8.42 3.09 -25.43
C VAL A 66 8.59 3.84 -26.74
N ASP A 67 7.54 3.87 -27.56
CA ASP A 67 7.53 4.54 -28.87
C ASP A 67 8.72 4.14 -29.77
N GLY A 68 9.12 2.86 -29.71
CA GLY A 68 10.25 2.31 -30.46
C GLY A 68 11.63 2.59 -29.87
N ARG A 69 11.73 3.34 -28.76
CA ARG A 69 12.98 3.60 -28.04
C ARG A 69 13.17 2.58 -26.91
N GLU A 70 14.32 1.92 -26.91
CA GLU A 70 14.75 1.11 -25.76
C GLU A 70 15.15 2.02 -24.58
N ILE A 71 14.61 1.73 -23.40
CA ILE A 71 14.86 2.49 -22.18
C ILE A 71 15.35 1.53 -21.10
N LYS A 72 16.46 1.91 -20.48
CA LYS A 72 16.95 1.29 -19.25
C LYS A 72 16.15 1.83 -18.08
N ALA A 73 14.94 1.35 -17.86
CA ALA A 73 14.04 1.89 -16.85
C ALA A 73 14.36 1.44 -15.42
N VAL A 74 13.91 2.26 -14.47
CA VAL A 74 13.65 1.90 -13.07
C VAL A 74 12.20 2.26 -12.75
N ALA A 75 11.44 1.31 -12.22
CA ALA A 75 10.04 1.47 -11.86
C ALA A 75 9.86 1.29 -10.35
N LEU A 76 9.26 2.27 -9.67
CA LEU A 76 9.06 2.27 -8.23
C LEU A 76 7.56 2.25 -7.90
N PRO A 77 7.00 1.08 -7.52
CA PRO A 77 5.69 1.02 -6.91
C PRO A 77 5.73 1.79 -5.59
N SER A 78 4.79 2.70 -5.34
CA SER A 78 4.79 3.49 -4.11
C SER A 78 3.56 3.27 -3.23
N LYS A 79 3.65 3.72 -1.98
CA LYS A 79 2.52 3.74 -1.06
C LYS A 79 1.37 4.62 -1.52
N GLN A 80 1.60 5.53 -2.47
CA GLN A 80 0.57 6.39 -3.08
C GLN A 80 -0.29 5.65 -4.12
N ALA A 81 -0.02 4.36 -4.40
CA ALA A 81 -0.60 3.63 -5.52
C ALA A 81 -0.24 4.20 -6.91
N PHE A 82 0.85 4.95 -6.99
CA PHE A 82 1.51 5.30 -8.25
C PHE A 82 2.64 4.30 -8.55
N LEU A 83 2.93 4.12 -9.85
CA LEU A 83 4.14 3.49 -10.32
C LEU A 83 4.98 4.58 -11.01
N TYR A 84 6.02 5.05 -10.32
CA TYR A 84 6.93 6.05 -10.91
C TYR A 84 7.92 5.33 -11.81
N VAL A 85 8.15 5.83 -13.03
CA VAL A 85 9.04 5.19 -14.00
C VAL A 85 10.01 6.21 -14.60
N PHE A 86 11.30 5.93 -14.47
CA PHE A 86 12.39 6.80 -14.94
C PHE A 86 13.37 6.01 -15.81
N ASP A 87 14.09 6.69 -16.70
CA ASP A 87 15.34 6.16 -17.22
C ASP A 87 16.35 6.11 -16.06
N ARG A 88 16.83 4.91 -15.72
CA ARG A 88 17.70 4.69 -14.55
C ARG A 88 19.09 5.28 -14.73
N VAL A 89 19.48 5.62 -15.96
CA VAL A 89 20.79 6.24 -16.25
C VAL A 89 20.71 7.75 -16.03
N THR A 90 19.66 8.40 -16.54
CA THR A 90 19.56 9.87 -16.54
C THR A 90 18.71 10.42 -15.39
N GLY A 91 17.79 9.62 -14.84
CA GLY A 91 16.78 10.08 -13.89
C GLY A 91 15.59 10.79 -14.55
N GLU A 92 15.56 10.88 -15.87
CA GLU A 92 14.44 11.50 -16.60
C GLU A 92 13.20 10.62 -16.52
N PRO A 93 12.01 11.18 -16.26
CA PRO A 93 10.78 10.41 -16.22
C PRO A 93 10.42 9.90 -17.62
N VAL A 94 9.96 8.65 -17.72
CA VAL A 94 9.59 8.04 -19.00
C VAL A 94 8.34 8.70 -19.59
N TRP A 95 7.40 9.09 -18.73
CA TRP A 95 6.22 9.89 -19.09
C TRP A 95 6.13 11.13 -18.20
N PRO A 96 5.42 12.19 -18.61
CA PRO A 96 5.33 13.42 -17.83
C PRO A 96 4.88 13.19 -16.39
N ILE A 97 5.52 13.89 -15.45
CA ILE A 97 5.08 14.01 -14.06
C ILE A 97 4.71 15.48 -13.85
N GLU A 98 3.46 15.74 -13.48
CA GLU A 98 2.93 17.09 -13.35
C GLU A 98 2.96 17.53 -11.89
N GLU A 99 3.45 18.75 -11.66
CA GLU A 99 3.26 19.42 -10.37
C GLU A 99 1.81 19.92 -10.27
N ARG A 100 1.06 19.38 -9.31
CA ARG A 100 -0.33 19.79 -9.07
C ARG A 100 -0.50 20.36 -7.68
N GLY A 101 -1.25 21.45 -7.57
CA GLY A 101 -1.62 22.03 -6.28
C GLY A 101 -2.43 21.03 -5.45
N VAL A 102 -2.07 20.89 -4.17
CA VAL A 102 -2.76 20.01 -3.22
C VAL A 102 -3.36 20.83 -2.06
N PRO A 103 -4.35 20.29 -1.31
CA PRO A 103 -4.93 21.01 -0.20
C PRO A 103 -3.89 21.46 0.82
N ALA A 104 -3.83 22.77 1.07
CA ALA A 104 -3.06 23.33 2.17
C ALA A 104 -3.73 23.06 3.53
N GLY A 105 -3.01 23.30 4.62
CA GLY A 105 -3.54 23.18 5.97
C GLY A 105 -2.54 23.58 7.05
N GLY A 106 -3.01 23.77 8.28
CA GLY A 106 -2.20 24.27 9.40
C GLY A 106 -1.09 23.35 9.89
N MET A 107 -0.89 22.21 9.23
CA MET A 107 0.23 21.29 9.49
C MET A 107 1.45 21.57 8.60
N PHE A 108 1.28 22.39 7.55
CA PHE A 108 2.38 22.96 6.78
C PHE A 108 2.95 24.21 7.47
N PRO A 109 4.21 24.59 7.19
CA PRO A 109 4.76 25.87 7.62
C PRO A 109 3.94 27.05 7.08
N ALA A 110 3.94 28.18 7.79
CA ALA A 110 3.24 29.39 7.39
C ALA A 110 3.83 30.12 6.16
N SER A 111 4.83 29.54 5.49
CA SER A 111 5.42 30.06 4.26
C SER A 111 4.37 30.00 3.14
N GLY A 112 3.87 31.15 2.72
CA GLY A 112 2.68 31.32 1.87
C GLY A 112 2.70 30.78 0.44
N THR A 113 3.51 29.78 0.10
CA THR A 113 3.39 29.01 -1.15
C THR A 113 2.39 27.86 -0.96
N LEU A 114 1.38 27.79 -1.83
CA LEU A 114 0.48 26.62 -1.86
C LEU A 114 1.32 25.38 -2.22
N PRO A 115 1.20 24.26 -1.48
CA PRO A 115 2.00 23.07 -1.76
C PRO A 115 1.58 22.47 -3.11
N THR A 116 2.56 22.13 -3.95
CA THR A 116 2.38 21.24 -5.09
C THR A 116 2.96 19.86 -4.75
N GLN A 117 2.52 18.84 -5.49
CA GLN A 117 3.08 17.50 -5.42
C GLN A 117 3.24 16.94 -6.84
N PRO A 118 4.19 16.00 -7.05
CA PRO A 118 4.37 15.33 -8.33
C PRO A 118 3.29 14.26 -8.58
N PHE A 119 2.60 14.34 -9.72
CA PHE A 119 1.61 13.37 -10.18
C PHE A 119 2.05 12.75 -11.52
N PRO A 120 2.46 11.47 -11.53
CA PRO A 120 2.73 10.75 -12.77
C PRO A 120 1.48 10.71 -13.65
N THR A 121 1.65 11.00 -14.94
CA THR A 121 0.57 10.88 -15.93
C THR A 121 0.37 9.44 -16.38
N LYS A 122 1.43 8.63 -16.35
CA LYS A 122 1.41 7.22 -16.73
C LYS A 122 2.37 6.38 -15.87
N PRO A 123 2.01 5.11 -15.60
CA PRO A 123 0.65 4.57 -15.72
C PRO A 123 -0.34 5.29 -14.78
N PRO A 124 -1.67 5.18 -15.01
CA PRO A 124 -2.64 5.67 -14.05
C PRO A 124 -2.43 5.01 -12.68
N ALA A 125 -2.90 5.65 -11.61
CA ALA A 125 -2.86 5.06 -10.28
C ALA A 125 -3.54 3.69 -10.29
N TYR A 126 -2.86 2.67 -9.74
CA TYR A 126 -3.34 1.28 -9.78
C TYR A 126 -4.23 0.94 -8.58
N ASP A 127 -4.49 1.88 -7.67
CA ASP A 127 -5.48 1.73 -6.60
C ASP A 127 -6.09 3.10 -6.25
N LYS A 128 -7.07 3.08 -5.35
CA LYS A 128 -7.78 4.26 -4.85
C LYS A 128 -6.83 5.19 -4.11
N GLN A 129 -7.01 6.49 -4.36
CA GLN A 129 -6.21 7.58 -3.83
C GLN A 129 -7.12 8.60 -3.15
N GLY A 130 -6.79 9.02 -1.93
CA GLY A 130 -7.61 9.97 -1.18
C GLY A 130 -8.88 9.32 -0.63
N SER A 131 -9.92 10.11 -0.36
CA SER A 131 -11.17 9.60 0.18
C SER A 131 -12.37 10.44 -0.23
N SER A 132 -13.47 9.75 -0.48
CA SER A 132 -14.79 10.35 -0.76
C SER A 132 -15.91 9.51 -0.16
N ILE A 133 -17.12 10.06 -0.14
CA ILE A 133 -18.34 9.32 0.25
C ILE A 133 -18.59 8.14 -0.69
N ASP A 134 -18.19 8.24 -1.96
CA ASP A 134 -18.40 7.19 -2.96
C ASP A 134 -17.52 5.96 -2.74
N ASP A 135 -16.49 6.06 -1.90
CA ASP A 135 -15.61 4.95 -1.54
C ASP A 135 -16.14 4.11 -0.36
N LEU A 136 -17.23 4.56 0.28
CA LEU A 136 -17.80 3.87 1.43
C LEU A 136 -18.49 2.57 1.04
N ILE A 137 -18.49 1.64 2.00
CA ILE A 137 -19.23 0.38 1.93
C ILE A 137 -20.68 0.59 1.51
N ASP A 138 -21.10 -0.16 0.49
CA ASP A 138 -22.39 0.00 -0.17
C ASP A 138 -23.12 -1.34 -0.42
N PHE A 139 -22.77 -2.40 0.32
CA PHE A 139 -23.47 -3.69 0.22
C PHE A 139 -24.97 -3.59 0.50
N THR A 140 -25.37 -2.73 1.45
CA THR A 140 -26.78 -2.37 1.68
C THR A 140 -26.92 -0.86 1.97
N PRO A 141 -28.11 -0.27 1.73
CA PRO A 141 -28.38 1.13 2.08
C PRO A 141 -28.14 1.44 3.57
N GLU A 142 -28.44 0.51 4.47
CA GLU A 142 -28.27 0.69 5.91
C GLU A 142 -26.80 0.75 6.31
N LEU A 143 -25.97 -0.13 5.75
CA LEU A 143 -24.52 -0.12 5.98
C LEU A 143 -23.89 1.16 5.42
N ARG A 144 -24.36 1.63 4.26
CA ARG A 144 -23.93 2.90 3.67
C ARG A 144 -24.29 4.09 4.55
N ALA A 145 -25.53 4.16 5.05
CA ALA A 145 -25.96 5.23 5.93
C ALA A 145 -25.15 5.28 7.25
N GLU A 146 -24.83 4.12 7.83
CA GLU A 146 -23.93 4.04 8.99
C GLU A 146 -22.50 4.49 8.66
N ALA A 147 -21.98 4.11 7.49
CA ALA A 147 -20.67 4.57 7.02
C ALA A 147 -20.62 6.10 6.87
N GLU A 148 -21.65 6.69 6.26
CA GLU A 148 -21.81 8.14 6.08
C GLU A 148 -21.89 8.85 7.43
N ALA A 149 -22.65 8.31 8.38
CA ALA A 149 -22.72 8.84 9.75
C ALA A 149 -21.36 8.80 10.45
N ILE A 150 -20.58 7.71 10.29
CA ILE A 150 -19.23 7.60 10.86
C ILE A 150 -18.31 8.67 10.26
N VAL A 151 -18.24 8.77 8.92
CA VAL A 151 -17.29 9.70 8.27
C VAL A 151 -17.67 11.17 8.40
N SER A 152 -18.91 11.50 8.76
CA SER A 152 -19.33 12.88 9.05
C SER A 152 -18.46 13.57 10.12
N ARG A 153 -17.81 12.78 10.99
CA ARG A 153 -16.89 13.26 12.04
C ARG A 153 -15.43 13.39 11.57
N TYR A 154 -15.16 13.13 10.30
CA TYR A 154 -13.83 13.07 9.73
C TYR A 154 -13.68 14.01 8.54
N LYS A 155 -12.44 14.35 8.21
CA LYS A 155 -12.12 15.09 6.99
C LYS A 155 -11.82 14.11 5.87
N LEU A 156 -12.61 14.19 4.79
CA LEU A 156 -12.32 13.50 3.53
C LEU A 156 -11.65 14.45 2.54
N GLY A 157 -11.00 13.91 1.51
CA GLY A 157 -10.38 14.72 0.47
C GLY A 157 -9.40 13.95 -0.42
N PRO A 158 -8.80 14.62 -1.43
CA PRO A 158 -7.87 13.98 -2.35
C PRO A 158 -6.61 13.45 -1.65
N ILE A 159 -5.84 12.63 -2.37
CA ILE A 159 -4.47 12.25 -1.97
C ILE A 159 -3.66 13.52 -1.70
N PHE A 160 -2.95 13.56 -0.58
CA PHE A 160 -2.32 14.76 0.00
C PHE A 160 -3.23 15.72 0.78
N THR A 161 -4.46 15.33 1.14
CA THR A 161 -5.18 16.06 2.19
C THR A 161 -4.39 15.99 3.50
N PRO A 162 -4.04 17.13 4.14
CA PRO A 162 -3.13 17.12 5.29
C PRO A 162 -3.80 16.54 6.53
N PRO A 163 -3.01 16.06 7.51
CA PRO A 163 -3.48 15.71 8.84
C PRO A 163 -4.23 16.87 9.49
N VAL A 164 -5.16 16.56 10.40
CA VAL A 164 -5.88 17.54 11.22
C VAL A 164 -5.43 17.50 12.67
N LEU A 165 -5.55 18.64 13.35
CA LEU A 165 -5.58 18.65 14.80
C LEU A 165 -6.89 18.00 15.25
N SER A 166 -6.79 16.84 15.88
CA SER A 166 -7.89 16.00 16.32
C SER A 166 -8.67 16.68 17.44
N ARG A 167 -10.00 16.72 17.30
CA ARG A 167 -10.92 17.24 18.31
C ARG A 167 -12.04 16.26 18.60
N ALA A 168 -12.59 16.31 19.82
CA ALA A 168 -13.66 15.42 20.25
C ALA A 168 -14.99 15.70 19.51
N ASP A 169 -15.26 16.99 19.27
CA ASP A 169 -16.39 17.53 18.49
C ASP A 169 -16.16 17.45 16.98
N GLY A 170 -14.90 17.39 16.55
CA GLY A 170 -14.49 17.07 15.18
C GLY A 170 -13.71 18.19 14.47
N PRO A 171 -13.02 17.87 13.35
CA PRO A 171 -12.82 16.52 12.82
C PRO A 171 -11.89 15.66 13.70
N ILE A 172 -12.16 14.35 13.79
CA ILE A 172 -11.34 13.41 14.57
C ILE A 172 -10.01 13.16 13.85
N ALA A 173 -10.05 12.92 12.55
CA ALA A 173 -8.89 12.67 11.71
C ALA A 173 -9.19 13.06 10.25
N THR A 174 -8.15 13.20 9.45
CA THR A 174 -8.25 13.09 7.98
C THR A 174 -8.24 11.61 7.63
N LEU A 175 -9.16 11.17 6.76
CA LEU A 175 -9.17 9.81 6.23
C LEU A 175 -8.64 9.79 4.80
N GLY A 176 -7.94 8.72 4.42
CA GLY A 176 -7.54 8.48 3.04
C GLY A 176 -7.38 7.00 2.72
N LEU A 177 -7.53 6.68 1.45
CA LEU A 177 -7.30 5.39 0.82
C LEU A 177 -5.99 5.43 0.04
N GLY A 178 -5.28 4.31 0.03
CA GLY A 178 -4.05 4.14 -0.74
C GLY A 178 -2.91 5.04 -0.29
N ALA A 179 -2.82 5.31 1.01
CA ALA A 179 -1.92 6.31 1.57
C ALA A 179 -1.85 6.13 3.10
N GLY A 180 -0.68 5.83 3.67
CA GLY A 180 -0.45 5.53 5.10
C GLY A 180 -0.67 4.06 5.50
N SER A 181 -1.71 3.41 4.94
CA SER A 181 -1.92 1.96 4.98
C SER A 181 -1.29 1.24 3.78
N GLY A 182 -1.07 1.97 2.67
CA GLY A 182 -0.27 1.59 1.49
C GLY A 182 -1.08 1.28 0.23
N GLY A 183 -0.61 1.70 -0.94
CA GLY A 183 -0.82 0.99 -2.20
C GLY A 183 0.05 -0.27 -2.19
N THR A 184 1.28 -0.16 -2.72
CA THR A 184 2.34 -1.18 -2.53
C THR A 184 3.22 -0.82 -1.35
N ASN A 185 3.58 -1.80 -0.51
CA ASN A 185 4.49 -1.62 0.63
C ASN A 185 5.82 -2.36 0.40
N TRP A 186 6.53 -2.78 1.46
CA TRP A 186 7.84 -3.44 1.37
C TRP A 186 8.00 -4.61 0.39
N PRO A 187 7.00 -5.44 0.05
CA PRO A 187 7.22 -6.56 -0.88
C PRO A 187 7.45 -6.13 -2.34
N GLY A 188 7.02 -4.92 -2.72
CA GLY A 188 7.11 -4.43 -4.09
C GLY A 188 6.23 -5.20 -5.08
N GLY A 189 6.63 -5.15 -6.35
CA GLY A 189 6.04 -5.91 -7.44
C GLY A 189 7.07 -6.80 -8.13
N ALA A 190 6.63 -7.52 -9.16
CA ALA A 190 7.50 -8.38 -9.96
C ALA A 190 7.40 -8.01 -11.45
N TYR A 191 8.52 -8.11 -12.16
CA TYR A 191 8.63 -7.75 -13.57
C TYR A 191 8.88 -8.98 -14.44
N ASP A 192 8.19 -9.06 -15.57
CA ASP A 192 8.49 -10.03 -16.61
C ASP A 192 9.30 -9.37 -17.75
N PRO A 193 10.58 -9.72 -17.94
CA PRO A 193 11.38 -9.20 -19.04
C PRO A 193 10.92 -9.66 -20.43
N ALA A 194 10.19 -10.78 -20.54
CA ALA A 194 9.73 -11.30 -21.83
C ALA A 194 8.54 -10.51 -22.38
N THR A 195 7.67 -10.01 -21.51
CA THR A 195 6.48 -9.23 -21.89
C THR A 195 6.57 -7.75 -21.53
N GLN A 196 7.60 -7.35 -20.77
CA GLN A 196 7.80 -5.99 -20.26
C GLN A 196 6.63 -5.51 -19.38
N ILE A 197 6.01 -6.44 -18.65
CA ILE A 197 4.86 -6.20 -17.75
C ILE A 197 5.34 -6.23 -16.30
N VAL A 198 4.85 -5.29 -15.48
CA VAL A 198 4.97 -5.34 -14.02
C VAL A 198 3.65 -5.81 -13.41
N TYR A 199 3.76 -6.73 -12.46
CA TYR A 199 2.66 -7.21 -11.62
C TYR A 199 2.82 -6.62 -10.22
N VAL A 200 1.86 -5.79 -9.82
CA VAL A 200 1.91 -5.00 -8.59
C VAL A 200 0.72 -5.32 -7.69
N PRO A 201 0.94 -5.81 -6.46
CA PRO A 201 -0.12 -5.96 -5.49
C PRO A 201 -0.42 -4.65 -4.77
N SER A 202 -1.68 -4.42 -4.43
CA SER A 202 -2.11 -3.20 -3.75
C SER A 202 -3.18 -3.48 -2.70
N ARG A 203 -3.38 -2.55 -1.76
CA ARG A 203 -4.47 -2.61 -0.78
C ARG A 203 -5.32 -1.33 -0.76
N THR A 204 -6.60 -1.52 -0.48
CA THR A 204 -7.61 -0.47 -0.33
C THR A 204 -8.17 -0.52 1.08
N ALA A 205 -7.59 0.29 1.97
CA ALA A 205 -8.07 0.42 3.33
C ALA A 205 -7.90 1.85 3.82
N PHE A 206 -8.91 2.35 4.53
CA PHE A 206 -8.82 3.66 5.16
C PHE A 206 -7.66 3.70 6.15
N TYR A 207 -6.93 4.81 6.10
CA TYR A 207 -5.96 5.21 7.09
C TYR A 207 -6.39 6.55 7.71
N SER A 208 -5.98 6.79 8.96
CA SER A 208 -6.27 8.04 9.67
C SER A 208 -5.00 8.85 9.92
N TRP A 209 -5.11 10.16 9.67
CA TRP A 209 -4.12 11.16 10.04
C TRP A 209 -4.72 12.17 11.02
N GLU A 210 -4.43 11.92 12.29
CA GLU A 210 -4.82 12.69 13.45
C GLU A 210 -3.60 13.18 14.23
N LEU A 211 -3.67 14.38 14.77
CA LEU A 211 -2.64 14.95 15.63
C LEU A 211 -3.26 15.52 16.91
N ILE A 212 -2.58 15.40 18.04
CA ILE A 212 -2.90 16.08 19.30
C ILE A 212 -1.67 16.82 19.82
N PRO A 213 -1.82 17.85 20.68
CA PRO A 213 -0.70 18.44 21.38
C PRO A 213 0.12 17.35 22.10
N SER A 214 1.44 17.44 22.04
CA SER A 214 2.29 16.53 22.80
C SER A 214 1.94 16.62 24.29
N PRO A 215 1.63 15.50 24.98
CA PRO A 215 1.28 15.53 26.40
C PRO A 215 2.42 15.99 27.33
N GLY A 216 3.65 16.05 26.82
CA GLY A 216 4.80 16.52 27.57
C GLY A 216 6.13 16.12 26.93
N PRO A 217 7.24 16.69 27.42
CA PRO A 217 8.58 16.49 26.85
C PRO A 217 9.10 15.04 26.98
N ASP A 218 8.54 14.25 27.90
CA ASP A 218 8.88 12.83 28.07
C ASP A 218 8.33 11.94 26.95
N VAL A 219 7.34 12.43 26.19
CA VAL A 219 6.71 11.71 25.07
C VAL A 219 7.37 12.11 23.74
N SER A 220 7.46 13.41 23.49
CA SER A 220 8.05 13.97 22.27
C SER A 220 8.36 15.45 22.48
N ASP A 221 9.43 15.92 21.85
CA ASP A 221 9.80 17.33 21.68
C ASP A 221 9.02 18.02 20.55
N MET A 222 8.20 17.27 19.81
CA MET A 222 7.36 17.81 18.76
C MET A 222 6.12 18.48 19.36
N ARG A 223 5.68 19.62 18.77
CA ARG A 223 4.49 20.35 19.23
C ARG A 223 3.23 19.48 19.17
N TYR A 224 3.13 18.66 18.12
CA TYR A 224 2.03 17.74 17.92
C TYR A 224 2.55 16.33 17.64
N VAL A 225 1.80 15.34 18.12
CA VAL A 225 2.07 13.91 17.94
C VAL A 225 0.81 13.20 17.44
N LYS A 226 0.97 12.04 16.80
CA LYS A 226 -0.18 11.23 16.37
C LYS A 226 -1.00 10.77 17.58
N GLY A 227 -2.30 11.02 17.52
CA GLY A 227 -3.23 10.64 18.58
C GLY A 227 -4.60 11.28 18.43
N THR A 228 -5.51 10.88 19.31
CA THR A 228 -6.85 11.46 19.42
C THR A 228 -7.12 11.89 20.86
N PRO A 229 -8.04 12.85 21.11
CA PRO A 229 -8.48 13.17 22.47
C PRO A 229 -9.11 11.98 23.19
N MET A 230 -9.69 11.02 22.46
CA MET A 230 -10.39 9.86 23.04
C MET A 230 -9.43 8.78 23.56
N TYR A 231 -8.31 8.57 22.85
CA TYR A 231 -7.39 7.45 23.09
C TYR A 231 -5.96 7.88 23.44
N GLY A 232 -5.70 9.19 23.48
CA GLY A 232 -4.36 9.73 23.69
C GLY A 232 -3.42 9.46 22.53
N VAL A 233 -2.13 9.35 22.85
CA VAL A 233 -1.04 9.19 21.88
C VAL A 233 -1.03 7.79 21.26
N GLY A 234 -0.88 7.72 19.95
CA GLY A 234 -0.78 6.50 19.17
C GLY A 234 -1.84 6.40 18.09
N HIS A 235 -1.95 5.21 17.47
CA HIS A 235 -2.89 4.91 16.40
C HIS A 235 -4.32 4.71 16.94
N GLY A 236 -4.84 5.71 17.65
CA GLY A 236 -6.16 5.68 18.26
C GLY A 236 -7.31 5.71 17.24
N GLY A 237 -7.13 6.41 16.11
CA GLY A 237 -8.18 6.58 15.09
C GLY A 237 -8.57 5.29 14.35
N LEU A 238 -7.63 4.35 14.18
CA LEU A 238 -7.84 3.14 13.38
C LEU A 238 -8.72 2.08 14.06
N ARG A 239 -8.79 2.06 15.40
CA ARG A 239 -9.48 1.00 16.15
C ARG A 239 -11.01 1.03 16.01
N ALA A 240 -11.57 2.13 15.49
CA ALA A 240 -13.02 2.37 15.43
C ALA A 240 -13.57 2.58 14.00
N LEU A 241 -12.77 2.44 12.95
CA LEU A 241 -13.21 2.69 11.57
C LEU A 241 -13.73 1.42 10.89
N ASN A 242 -14.92 0.99 11.29
CA ASN A 242 -15.64 -0.12 10.68
C ASN A 242 -17.16 0.10 10.81
N VAL A 243 -17.93 -0.57 9.95
CA VAL A 243 -19.40 -0.65 10.07
C VAL A 243 -19.74 -2.05 10.52
N ARG A 244 -20.14 -2.21 11.80
CA ARG A 244 -20.52 -3.50 12.38
C ARG A 244 -19.45 -4.61 12.22
N GLY A 245 -18.17 -4.24 12.19
CA GLY A 245 -17.04 -5.16 11.96
C GLY A 245 -16.64 -5.33 10.49
N LEU A 246 -17.36 -4.72 9.55
CA LEU A 246 -17.03 -4.68 8.13
C LEU A 246 -16.14 -3.47 7.79
N SER A 247 -15.36 -3.58 6.71
CA SER A 247 -14.54 -2.46 6.23
C SER A 247 -15.40 -1.24 5.94
N LEU A 248 -14.89 -0.06 6.28
CA LEU A 248 -15.55 1.20 5.94
C LEU A 248 -15.49 1.49 4.42
N SER A 249 -14.43 1.03 3.76
CA SER A 249 -14.32 1.08 2.29
C SER A 249 -15.11 -0.05 1.65
N LYS A 250 -15.67 0.19 0.47
CA LYS A 250 -16.19 -0.88 -0.39
C LYS A 250 -15.06 -1.69 -1.06
N PRO A 251 -15.31 -2.96 -1.40
CA PRO A 251 -14.31 -3.80 -2.07
C PRO A 251 -14.06 -3.37 -3.53
N PRO A 252 -13.01 -3.88 -4.20
CA PRO A 252 -11.97 -4.77 -3.68
C PRO A 252 -11.10 -4.15 -2.57
N TYR A 253 -10.77 -4.94 -1.55
CA TYR A 253 -9.89 -4.56 -0.43
C TYR A 253 -8.40 -4.73 -0.74
N GLY A 254 -8.10 -5.55 -1.75
CA GLY A 254 -6.75 -5.77 -2.25
C GLY A 254 -6.80 -6.30 -3.67
N ARG A 255 -5.82 -5.92 -4.48
CA ARG A 255 -5.75 -6.26 -5.91
C ARG A 255 -4.37 -6.73 -6.29
N LEU A 256 -4.31 -7.45 -7.40
CA LEU A 256 -3.12 -7.64 -8.22
C LEU A 256 -3.39 -6.94 -9.55
N SER A 257 -2.46 -6.08 -9.99
CA SER A 257 -2.56 -5.32 -11.23
C SER A 257 -1.43 -5.69 -12.18
N ALA A 258 -1.73 -5.89 -13.46
CA ALA A 258 -0.73 -6.00 -14.51
C ALA A 258 -0.61 -4.67 -15.26
N ILE A 259 0.62 -4.15 -15.36
CA ILE A 259 0.93 -2.86 -15.95
C ILE A 259 1.94 -3.06 -17.07
N ASP A 260 1.55 -2.68 -18.29
CA ASP A 260 2.41 -2.66 -19.46
C ASP A 260 3.33 -1.44 -19.42
N LEU A 261 4.64 -1.65 -19.27
CA LEU A 261 5.61 -0.56 -19.22
C LEU A 261 5.97 0.02 -20.59
N ASN A 262 5.56 -0.59 -21.70
CA ASN A 262 5.78 0.00 -23.02
C ASN A 262 4.80 1.14 -23.30
N ARG A 263 3.59 1.04 -22.74
CA ARG A 263 2.49 1.99 -22.97
C ARG A 263 2.13 2.81 -21.74
N GLY A 264 2.52 2.37 -20.55
CA GLY A 264 2.11 2.95 -19.27
C GLY A 264 0.61 2.72 -19.04
N GLU A 265 0.14 1.49 -19.25
CA GLU A 265 -1.28 1.13 -19.19
C GLU A 265 -1.51 -0.04 -18.25
N ILE A 266 -2.63 0.01 -17.51
CA ILE A 266 -3.11 -1.14 -16.75
C ILE A 266 -3.81 -2.09 -17.72
N LEU A 267 -3.30 -3.31 -17.84
CA LEU A 267 -3.88 -4.35 -18.70
C LEU A 267 -5.10 -5.01 -18.05
N TRP A 268 -4.97 -5.34 -16.77
CA TRP A 268 -6.02 -5.94 -15.97
C TRP A 268 -5.77 -5.71 -14.48
N GLN A 269 -6.84 -5.81 -13.70
CA GLN A 269 -6.78 -5.86 -12.24
C GLN A 269 -7.72 -6.94 -11.73
N THR A 270 -7.27 -7.72 -10.75
CA THR A 270 -8.07 -8.78 -10.13
C THR A 270 -8.02 -8.67 -8.61
N PRO A 271 -9.11 -8.92 -7.87
CA PRO A 271 -9.06 -9.02 -6.42
C PRO A 271 -8.11 -10.14 -5.98
N HIS A 272 -7.10 -9.82 -5.17
CA HIS A 272 -6.15 -10.81 -4.66
C HIS A 272 -6.62 -11.40 -3.33
N GLY A 273 -6.64 -12.73 -3.24
CA GLY A 273 -7.08 -13.49 -2.07
C GLY A 273 -8.60 -13.66 -1.97
N ALA A 274 -9.06 -14.54 -1.08
CA ALA A 274 -10.48 -14.82 -0.87
C ALA A 274 -11.23 -13.62 -0.24
N THR A 275 -12.55 -13.67 -0.26
CA THR A 275 -13.38 -12.76 0.54
C THR A 275 -13.16 -13.06 2.03
N PRO A 276 -12.81 -12.10 2.90
CA PRO A 276 -12.56 -12.40 4.31
C PRO A 276 -13.76 -13.06 5.01
N ASP A 277 -13.51 -13.98 5.94
CA ASP A 277 -14.56 -14.70 6.70
C ASP A 277 -15.59 -13.75 7.36
N ARG A 278 -15.12 -12.60 7.86
CA ARG A 278 -15.97 -11.57 8.48
C ARG A 278 -16.98 -10.94 7.52
N VAL A 279 -16.76 -11.03 6.22
CA VAL A 279 -17.67 -10.58 5.16
C VAL A 279 -18.57 -11.75 4.75
N GLN A 280 -17.99 -12.91 4.44
CA GLN A 280 -18.75 -14.09 3.99
C GLN A 280 -19.81 -14.54 5.01
N ARG A 281 -19.53 -14.39 6.31
CA ARG A 281 -20.37 -14.89 7.40
C ARG A 281 -21.12 -13.79 8.14
N HIS A 282 -21.13 -12.57 7.60
CA HIS A 282 -21.71 -11.43 8.28
C HIS A 282 -23.24 -11.50 8.27
N PRO A 283 -23.94 -11.41 9.42
CA PRO A 283 -25.41 -11.49 9.47
C PRO A 283 -26.11 -10.45 8.60
N ALA A 284 -25.58 -9.21 8.53
CA ALA A 284 -26.16 -8.15 7.71
C ALA A 284 -25.96 -8.35 6.19
N LEU A 285 -25.17 -9.35 5.79
CA LEU A 285 -24.90 -9.69 4.39
C LEU A 285 -25.52 -11.05 4.00
N ALA A 286 -26.32 -11.64 4.89
CA ALA A 286 -26.96 -12.93 4.64
C ALA A 286 -27.89 -12.86 3.43
N GLY A 287 -27.72 -13.80 2.50
CA GLY A 287 -28.52 -13.88 1.28
C GLY A 287 -28.04 -12.97 0.13
N LEU A 288 -26.97 -12.19 0.33
CA LEU A 288 -26.34 -11.43 -0.74
C LEU A 288 -25.31 -12.28 -1.49
N ASP A 289 -25.30 -12.17 -2.81
CA ASP A 289 -24.21 -12.71 -3.63
C ASP A 289 -23.05 -11.70 -3.66
N ILE A 290 -22.00 -12.00 -2.88
CA ILE A 290 -20.84 -11.12 -2.74
C ILE A 290 -19.70 -11.67 -3.58
N PRO A 291 -19.26 -10.94 -4.63
CA PRO A 291 -18.13 -11.38 -5.43
C PRO A 291 -16.85 -11.34 -4.61
N ARG A 292 -15.78 -11.93 -5.16
CA ARG A 292 -14.47 -11.94 -4.53
C ARG A 292 -14.02 -10.52 -4.18
N THR A 293 -13.86 -10.23 -2.89
CA THR A 293 -13.48 -8.88 -2.43
C THR A 293 -11.98 -8.67 -2.35
N GLY A 294 -11.19 -9.74 -2.40
CA GLY A 294 -9.77 -9.70 -2.06
C GLY A 294 -9.52 -9.38 -0.58
N GLU A 295 -8.24 -9.34 -0.21
CA GLU A 295 -7.81 -9.18 1.17
C GLU A 295 -7.23 -7.79 1.46
N PRO A 296 -7.53 -7.19 2.63
CA PRO A 296 -7.07 -5.84 2.98
C PRO A 296 -5.55 -5.72 3.19
N CYS A 297 -4.82 -6.84 3.16
CA CYS A 297 -3.38 -6.94 3.33
C CYS A 297 -2.64 -7.32 2.04
N ALA A 298 -3.31 -7.38 0.88
CA ALA A 298 -2.67 -7.82 -0.37
C ALA A 298 -1.41 -7.01 -0.74
N GLY A 299 -1.41 -5.69 -0.50
CA GLY A 299 -0.22 -4.84 -0.67
C GLY A 299 0.94 -5.07 0.32
N LEU A 300 0.81 -6.04 1.24
CA LEU A 300 1.82 -6.42 2.25
C LEU A 300 2.44 -7.80 1.98
N VAL A 301 2.07 -8.44 0.86
CA VAL A 301 2.65 -9.69 0.37
C VAL A 301 3.14 -9.51 -1.07
N GLY A 302 4.21 -10.21 -1.45
CA GLY A 302 4.88 -10.04 -2.75
C GLY A 302 4.50 -11.14 -3.74
N PRO A 303 4.47 -10.84 -5.05
CA PRO A 303 4.24 -11.83 -6.10
C PRO A 303 5.55 -12.49 -6.56
N LEU A 304 5.42 -13.70 -7.10
CA LEU A 304 6.43 -14.39 -7.90
C LEU A 304 5.93 -14.48 -9.34
N VAL A 305 6.72 -14.01 -10.31
CA VAL A 305 6.38 -14.12 -11.73
C VAL A 305 7.21 -15.22 -12.36
N THR A 306 6.54 -16.12 -13.06
CA THR A 306 7.15 -17.17 -13.88
C THR A 306 6.88 -16.90 -15.35
N ARG A 307 7.33 -17.79 -16.25
CA ARG A 307 7.05 -17.67 -17.68
C ARG A 307 5.55 -17.59 -17.99
N THR A 308 4.71 -18.33 -17.26
CA THR A 308 3.29 -18.49 -17.58
C THR A 308 2.34 -17.94 -16.51
N LEU A 309 2.79 -17.83 -15.25
CA LEU A 309 1.93 -17.53 -14.11
C LEU A 309 2.48 -16.39 -13.25
N VAL A 310 1.57 -15.66 -12.63
CA VAL A 310 1.85 -14.86 -11.42
C VAL A 310 1.39 -15.66 -10.21
N ILE A 311 2.25 -15.84 -9.23
CA ILE A 311 2.01 -16.67 -8.06
C ILE A 311 2.07 -15.78 -6.82
N MET A 312 1.03 -15.83 -6.00
CA MET A 312 0.92 -14.96 -4.84
C MET A 312 0.03 -15.63 -3.79
N GLY A 313 0.48 -15.67 -2.56
CA GLY A 313 -0.23 -16.28 -1.44
C GLY A 313 -1.10 -15.29 -0.69
N GLU A 314 -2.19 -15.81 -0.15
CA GLU A 314 -3.10 -15.07 0.71
C GLU A 314 -2.41 -14.60 1.99
N CYS A 315 -2.79 -13.41 2.44
CA CYS A 315 -2.20 -12.72 3.58
C CYS A 315 -3.05 -12.80 4.85
N SER A 316 -4.19 -13.50 4.81
CA SER A 316 -5.02 -13.78 5.99
C SER A 316 -5.49 -15.24 6.05
N TYR A 317 -5.89 -15.65 7.24
CA TYR A 317 -6.54 -16.94 7.45
C TYR A 317 -7.99 -16.90 6.95
N HIS A 318 -8.40 -17.98 6.31
CA HIS A 318 -9.77 -18.27 5.91
C HIS A 318 -10.19 -19.63 6.44
N ALA A 319 -11.48 -19.76 6.72
CA ALA A 319 -12.09 -21.05 6.94
C ALA A 319 -12.39 -21.70 5.57
N LEU A 320 -11.69 -22.78 5.28
CA LEU A 320 -11.76 -23.48 4.00
C LEU A 320 -12.86 -24.55 4.02
N PRO A 321 -13.32 -25.01 2.83
CA PRO A 321 -14.16 -26.20 2.72
C PRO A 321 -13.52 -27.39 3.47
N GLY A 322 -14.31 -28.07 4.29
CA GLY A 322 -13.81 -29.15 5.18
C GLY A 322 -13.40 -28.70 6.58
N GLY A 323 -13.56 -27.41 6.91
CA GLY A 323 -13.37 -26.89 8.28
C GLY A 323 -11.92 -26.58 8.65
N GLN A 324 -10.97 -26.90 7.76
CA GLN A 324 -9.57 -26.53 7.92
C GLN A 324 -9.42 -25.01 7.82
N ARG A 325 -8.64 -24.43 8.73
CA ARG A 325 -8.26 -23.01 8.66
C ARG A 325 -6.87 -22.89 8.04
N GLY A 326 -6.68 -21.93 7.16
CA GLY A 326 -5.40 -21.69 6.53
C GLY A 326 -5.49 -20.59 5.50
N ALA A 327 -4.56 -20.58 4.57
CA ALA A 327 -4.45 -19.64 3.47
C ALA A 327 -4.17 -20.42 2.17
N MET A 328 -4.29 -19.76 1.03
CA MET A 328 -4.04 -20.37 -0.27
C MET A 328 -2.86 -19.69 -0.97
N LEU A 329 -1.94 -20.48 -1.52
CA LEU A 329 -0.98 -20.01 -2.52
C LEU A 329 -1.66 -20.07 -3.88
N ARG A 330 -1.91 -18.92 -4.49
CA ARG A 330 -2.72 -18.79 -5.70
C ARG A 330 -1.86 -18.55 -6.93
N ALA A 331 -2.34 -19.04 -8.07
CA ALA A 331 -1.76 -18.80 -9.37
C ALA A 331 -2.75 -18.03 -10.26
N TYR A 332 -2.23 -17.03 -10.97
CA TYR A 332 -2.98 -16.19 -11.87
C TYR A 332 -2.42 -16.31 -13.29
N ASP A 333 -3.31 -16.42 -14.27
CA ASP A 333 -2.95 -16.29 -15.67
C ASP A 333 -2.38 -14.89 -15.95
N LYS A 334 -1.21 -14.83 -16.58
CA LYS A 334 -0.48 -13.57 -16.79
C LYS A 334 -1.16 -12.61 -17.75
N ALA A 335 -1.90 -13.12 -18.73
CA ALA A 335 -2.52 -12.32 -19.77
C ALA A 335 -3.87 -11.74 -19.31
N THR A 336 -4.60 -12.47 -18.47
CA THR A 336 -5.99 -12.15 -18.12
C THR A 336 -6.20 -11.80 -16.65
N GLY A 337 -5.29 -12.20 -15.75
CA GLY A 337 -5.46 -12.06 -14.31
C GLY A 337 -6.47 -13.04 -13.70
N ALA A 338 -6.92 -14.04 -14.46
CA ALA A 338 -7.81 -15.08 -13.96
C ALA A 338 -7.09 -15.96 -12.91
N ASP A 339 -7.76 -16.26 -11.80
CA ASP A 339 -7.29 -17.27 -10.84
C ASP A 339 -7.42 -18.66 -11.49
N VAL A 340 -6.29 -19.31 -11.74
CA VAL A 340 -6.21 -20.60 -12.46
C VAL A 340 -5.95 -21.78 -11.54
N GLY A 341 -5.87 -21.55 -10.23
CA GLY A 341 -5.66 -22.60 -9.26
C GLY A 341 -4.97 -22.11 -8.00
N ALA A 342 -5.05 -22.94 -6.95
CA ALA A 342 -4.41 -22.66 -5.69
C ALA A 342 -4.06 -23.93 -4.92
N VAL A 343 -3.06 -23.84 -4.05
CA VAL A 343 -2.67 -24.91 -3.12
C VAL A 343 -2.76 -24.42 -1.68
N TYR A 344 -3.08 -25.33 -0.76
CA TYR A 344 -3.26 -25.02 0.66
C TYR A 344 -1.94 -24.62 1.34
N MET A 345 -2.03 -23.65 2.24
CA MET A 345 -1.00 -23.28 3.21
C MET A 345 -1.59 -23.27 4.63
N PRO A 346 -0.88 -23.82 5.63
CA PRO A 346 -1.35 -23.83 7.01
C PRO A 346 -1.33 -22.45 7.68
N ALA A 347 -0.58 -21.50 7.14
CA ALA A 347 -0.57 -20.11 7.55
C ALA A 347 -0.47 -19.16 6.35
N PRO A 348 -0.86 -17.89 6.50
CA PRO A 348 -0.73 -16.88 5.45
C PRO A 348 0.71 -16.66 4.99
N GLN A 349 0.85 -16.15 3.76
CA GLN A 349 2.13 -15.68 3.25
C GLN A 349 2.66 -14.56 4.16
N SER A 350 3.91 -14.69 4.58
CA SER A 350 4.63 -13.67 5.36
C SER A 350 5.95 -13.22 4.73
N GLY A 351 6.33 -13.81 3.59
CA GLY A 351 7.46 -13.38 2.77
C GLY A 351 7.17 -13.63 1.29
N SER A 352 7.91 -12.98 0.39
CA SER A 352 7.72 -13.16 -1.05
C SER A 352 8.08 -14.59 -1.48
N PRO A 353 7.30 -15.25 -2.36
CA PRO A 353 7.64 -16.56 -2.87
C PRO A 353 8.88 -16.50 -3.76
N MET A 354 9.64 -17.58 -3.77
CA MET A 354 10.77 -17.81 -4.67
C MET A 354 10.64 -19.17 -5.35
N THR A 355 11.37 -19.38 -6.45
CA THR A 355 11.42 -20.67 -7.13
C THR A 355 12.85 -21.08 -7.45
N TYR A 356 13.13 -22.37 -7.46
CA TYR A 356 14.42 -22.95 -7.83
C TYR A 356 14.25 -24.35 -8.45
N MET A 357 15.32 -24.83 -9.07
CA MET A 357 15.43 -26.21 -9.57
C MET A 357 16.34 -27.02 -8.66
N LEU A 358 15.92 -28.23 -8.32
CA LEU A 358 16.74 -29.23 -7.63
C LEU A 358 16.45 -30.61 -8.24
N ASP A 359 17.51 -31.31 -8.66
CA ASP A 359 17.44 -32.65 -9.25
C ASP A 359 16.40 -32.78 -10.38
N GLY A 360 16.36 -31.78 -11.27
CA GLY A 360 15.45 -31.75 -12.42
C GLY A 360 14.01 -31.37 -12.09
N ARG A 361 13.68 -31.08 -10.82
CA ARG A 361 12.34 -30.68 -10.38
C ARG A 361 12.30 -29.23 -9.94
N GLN A 362 11.25 -28.51 -10.34
CA GLN A 362 11.01 -27.14 -9.89
C GLN A 362 10.30 -27.12 -8.54
N TYR A 363 10.71 -26.20 -7.67
CA TYR A 363 10.09 -25.95 -6.38
C TYR A 363 9.68 -24.49 -6.26
N ILE A 364 8.58 -24.24 -5.57
CA ILE A 364 8.21 -22.91 -5.07
C ILE A 364 8.35 -22.95 -3.56
N VAL A 365 9.09 -22.00 -2.98
CA VAL A 365 9.26 -21.86 -1.54
C VAL A 365 8.80 -20.49 -1.11
N LEU A 366 8.11 -20.42 0.02
CA LEU A 366 7.74 -19.16 0.64
C LEU A 366 7.71 -19.26 2.17
N ALA A 367 7.91 -18.13 2.83
CA ALA A 367 7.72 -18.02 4.26
C ALA A 367 6.22 -17.86 4.58
N ILE A 368 5.74 -18.65 5.54
CA ILE A 368 4.39 -18.54 6.08
C ILE A 368 4.45 -18.30 7.59
N SER A 369 3.55 -17.45 8.10
CA SER A 369 3.38 -17.22 9.53
C SER A 369 2.09 -16.45 9.80
N GLY A 370 1.64 -16.44 11.07
CA GLY A 370 0.58 -15.54 11.48
C GLY A 370 -0.17 -15.98 12.73
N GLY A 371 -0.57 -15.03 13.56
CA GLY A 371 -1.27 -15.31 14.81
C GLY A 371 -0.45 -16.22 15.73
N ALA A 372 -0.99 -17.37 16.09
CA ALA A 372 -0.32 -18.37 16.92
C ALA A 372 0.62 -19.31 16.12
N TYR A 373 0.63 -19.22 14.79
CA TYR A 373 1.47 -20.07 13.94
C TYR A 373 2.88 -19.48 13.84
N SER A 374 3.87 -20.23 14.33
CA SER A 374 5.29 -19.87 14.23
C SER A 374 5.75 -19.85 12.77
N GLY A 375 6.71 -18.96 12.45
CA GLY A 375 7.19 -18.84 11.07
C GLY A 375 7.99 -20.04 10.60
N GLU A 376 7.72 -20.48 9.38
CA GLU A 376 8.48 -21.52 8.68
C GLU A 376 8.51 -21.28 7.16
N TYR A 377 9.36 -22.02 6.46
CA TYR A 377 9.35 -22.09 5.00
C TYR A 377 8.61 -23.34 4.54
N VAL A 378 7.65 -23.18 3.63
CA VAL A 378 6.98 -24.31 2.96
C VAL A 378 7.45 -24.40 1.53
N ALA A 379 7.74 -25.63 1.08
CA ALA A 379 8.16 -25.94 -0.28
C ALA A 379 7.09 -26.76 -1.02
N PHE A 380 6.65 -26.26 -2.15
CA PHE A 380 5.76 -26.94 -3.08
C PHE A 380 6.58 -27.45 -4.27
N ALA A 381 6.58 -28.77 -4.45
CA ALA A 381 7.27 -29.41 -5.56
C ALA A 381 6.33 -29.51 -6.77
N LEU A 382 6.71 -28.92 -7.91
CA LEU A 382 5.86 -28.92 -9.11
C LEU A 382 5.81 -30.33 -9.73
N PRO A 383 4.77 -30.65 -10.50
CA PRO A 383 4.74 -31.86 -11.31
C PRO A 383 5.96 -31.92 -12.24
N SER A 384 6.51 -33.13 -12.42
CA SER A 384 7.63 -33.41 -13.31
C SER A 384 7.26 -33.31 -14.78
#